data_AF-A0A7R9EPL5-F1
#
_entry.id   AF-A0A7R9EPL5-F1
#
_cell.length_a   1.000
_cell.length_b   1.000
_cell.length_c   1.000
_cell.angle_alpha   90.00
_cell.angle_beta   90.00
_cell.angle_gamma   90.00
#
_symmetry.space_group_name_H-M   'P 1'
#
loop_
_entity.id
_entity.type
_entity.pdbx_description
1 polymer ?
#
loop_
_entity_poly.entity_id
_entity_poly.type
_entity_poly.pdbx_seq_one_letter_code
_entity_poly.pdbx_strand_id
1 'polypeptide(L)'
;MAKSRPESQRLLYRCAGSLISPRYVLTAAHCVTNLPGPMTLAGVRLGEVDDRTDPDCDLLECADPAQDFLPELVTVHPGYNQPKYRHDLALIRLDRPANITRGCTAGHEATGLSRRVHQVPVGAAVRAQGRGPYRDCLAVSQVVDYVSPICLPDEPKDYTGQKVTVAGWGTTSLGSGGSSAALRWVRLEVVPALECAKLFQTRANVTLGEGQLCAAGKKGQDSCSGDSGGPLMRPEQAPGPAMPRHVLLGLVSFGPTKCGNADVPGVHTVVSTYMGWLLDNIQP
;
A
#
# COMPACT_ATOMS: atom_id res chain seq x y z
N MET A 1 1.22 -6.19 7.48
CA MET A 1 1.41 -5.66 8.86
C MET A 1 0.98 -6.71 9.88
N ALA A 2 1.88 -7.02 10.81
CA ALA A 2 1.72 -8.05 11.83
C ALA A 2 1.09 -7.49 13.11
N LYS A 3 0.22 -8.29 13.73
CA LYS A 3 -0.36 -8.06 15.05
C LYS A 3 0.00 -9.21 15.96
N SER A 4 0.35 -8.94 17.21
CA SER A 4 0.63 -9.98 18.20
C SER A 4 -0.06 -9.65 19.52
N ARG A 5 -0.18 -10.67 20.38
CA ARG A 5 -0.54 -10.46 21.78
C ARG A 5 0.75 -10.31 22.59
N PRO A 6 0.78 -9.54 23.69
CA PRO A 6 1.97 -9.34 24.51
C PRO A 6 2.68 -10.63 24.93
N GLU A 7 1.91 -11.68 25.22
CA GLU A 7 2.40 -12.97 25.72
C GLU A 7 2.62 -14.03 24.61
N SER A 8 2.38 -13.69 23.34
CA SER A 8 2.48 -14.64 22.23
C SER A 8 3.48 -14.16 21.18
N GLN A 9 4.44 -15.02 20.84
CA GLN A 9 5.35 -14.80 19.72
C GLN A 9 4.67 -14.99 18.35
N ARG A 10 3.39 -15.36 18.31
CA ARG A 10 2.66 -15.55 17.05
C ARG A 10 2.29 -14.20 16.44
N LEU A 11 2.90 -13.91 15.30
CA LEU A 11 2.51 -12.79 14.44
C LEU A 11 1.31 -13.18 13.57
N LEU A 12 0.32 -12.29 13.51
CA LEU A 12 -0.86 -12.44 12.66
C LEU A 12 -0.93 -11.26 11.69
N TYR A 13 -0.75 -11.54 10.41
CA TYR A 13 -0.92 -10.57 9.35
C TYR A 13 -2.41 -10.40 9.04
N ARG A 14 -2.97 -9.22 9.35
CA ARG A 14 -4.41 -8.93 9.16
C ARG A 14 -4.71 -7.74 8.27
N CYS A 15 -3.70 -6.91 8.02
CA CYS A 15 -3.83 -5.73 7.19
C CYS A 15 -2.56 -5.53 6.36
N ALA A 16 -2.72 -4.85 5.23
CA ALA A 16 -1.69 -4.40 4.33
C ALA A 16 -1.44 -2.89 4.50
N GLY A 17 -0.42 -2.39 3.81
CA GLY A 17 -0.05 -0.99 3.79
C GLY A 17 0.91 -0.72 2.63
N SER A 18 1.13 0.55 2.33
CA SER A 18 1.97 0.99 1.22
C SER A 18 3.15 1.78 1.76
N LEU A 19 4.37 1.39 1.38
CA LEU A 19 5.55 2.21 1.61
C LEU A 19 5.44 3.48 0.75
N ILE A 20 5.44 4.66 1.37
CA ILE A 20 5.32 5.96 0.67
C ILE A 20 6.61 6.78 0.73
N SER A 21 7.52 6.41 1.64
CA SER A 21 8.89 6.88 1.74
C SER A 21 9.70 5.80 2.46
N PRO A 22 11.05 5.86 2.52
CA PRO A 22 11.87 4.85 3.18
C PRO A 22 11.48 4.59 4.63
N ARG A 23 10.83 5.53 5.31
CA ARG A 23 10.50 5.42 6.73
C ARG A 23 9.01 5.53 7.04
N TYR A 24 8.15 5.67 6.04
CA TYR A 24 6.72 5.85 6.26
C TYR A 24 5.89 4.85 5.45
N VAL A 25 4.98 4.18 6.16
CA VAL A 25 3.93 3.34 5.58
C VAL A 25 2.58 4.00 5.79
N LEU A 26 1.80 4.11 4.72
CA LEU A 26 0.42 4.57 4.75
C LEU A 26 -0.52 3.37 4.75
N THR A 27 -1.53 3.39 5.62
CA THR A 27 -2.53 2.32 5.75
C THR A 27 -3.87 2.88 6.26
N ALA A 28 -4.88 2.03 6.41
CA ALA A 28 -6.16 2.40 6.98
C ALA A 28 -6.08 2.55 8.51
N ALA A 29 -6.82 3.50 9.09
CA ALA A 29 -6.85 3.73 10.53
C ALA A 29 -7.41 2.52 11.29
N HIS A 30 -8.45 1.88 10.77
CA HIS A 30 -9.02 0.69 11.40
C HIS A 30 -8.02 -0.45 11.55
N CYS A 31 -6.95 -0.47 10.74
CA CYS A 31 -5.90 -1.47 10.84
C CYS A 31 -5.01 -1.31 12.06
N VAL A 32 -4.96 -0.11 12.65
CA VAL A 32 -4.11 0.22 13.80
C VAL A 32 -4.91 0.56 15.07
N THR A 33 -6.18 0.97 14.96
CA THR A 33 -7.02 1.29 16.12
C THR A 33 -7.95 0.15 16.54
N ASN A 34 -8.50 -0.62 15.59
CA ASN A 34 -9.54 -1.62 15.88
C ASN A 34 -8.91 -3.01 16.03
N LEU A 35 -7.98 -3.13 16.98
CA LEU A 35 -7.28 -4.38 17.26
C LEU A 35 -8.12 -5.25 18.20
N PRO A 36 -8.35 -6.55 17.88
CA PRO A 36 -9.16 -7.41 18.73
C PRO A 36 -8.39 -7.83 19.99
N GLY A 37 -8.99 -7.61 21.17
CA GLY A 37 -8.41 -7.99 22.47
C GLY A 37 -7.14 -7.19 22.80
N PRO A 38 -6.15 -7.76 23.52
CA PRO A 38 -4.94 -7.05 23.91
C PRO A 38 -3.89 -6.97 22.78
N MET A 39 -4.31 -7.06 21.52
CA MET A 39 -3.36 -7.06 20.40
C MET A 39 -2.78 -5.67 20.17
N THR A 40 -1.50 -5.64 19.80
CA THR A 40 -0.80 -4.42 19.35
C THR A 40 -0.26 -4.62 17.93
N LEU A 41 0.01 -3.50 17.24
CA LEU A 41 0.77 -3.54 15.99
C LEU A 41 2.20 -3.98 16.33
N ALA A 42 2.57 -5.18 15.88
CA ALA A 42 3.81 -5.84 16.27
C ALA A 42 4.95 -5.58 15.27
N GLY A 43 4.62 -5.36 14.00
CA GLY A 43 5.62 -5.09 12.99
C GLY A 43 5.07 -4.85 11.59
N VAL A 44 5.94 -4.35 10.74
CA VAL A 44 5.71 -4.12 9.30
C VAL A 44 6.77 -4.92 8.54
N ARG A 45 6.32 -5.74 7.59
CA ARG A 45 7.19 -6.47 6.67
C ARG A 45 7.10 -5.87 5.27
N LEU A 46 8.23 -5.64 4.63
CA LEU A 46 8.36 -5.11 3.26
C LEU A 46 9.13 -6.10 2.38
N GLY A 47 8.82 -6.13 1.08
CA GLY A 47 9.51 -6.98 0.10
C GLY A 47 9.03 -8.43 0.05
N GLU A 48 7.99 -8.77 0.82
CA GLU A 48 7.40 -10.11 0.84
C GLU A 48 6.67 -10.42 -0.47
N VAL A 49 6.73 -11.67 -0.94
CA VAL A 49 5.91 -12.20 -2.04
C VAL A 49 5.17 -13.45 -1.59
N ASP A 50 5.84 -14.43 -0.98
CA ASP A 50 5.23 -15.65 -0.43
C ASP A 50 5.60 -15.85 1.04
N ASP A 51 4.62 -15.71 1.94
CA ASP A 51 4.85 -15.71 3.41
C ASP A 51 5.34 -17.05 4.01
N ARG A 52 5.57 -18.05 3.17
CA ARG A 52 6.12 -19.37 3.52
C ARG A 52 7.60 -19.49 3.22
N THR A 53 8.16 -18.62 2.38
CA THR A 53 9.54 -18.68 1.89
C THR A 53 10.21 -17.32 2.07
N ASP A 54 11.50 -17.32 2.43
CA ASP A 54 12.29 -16.09 2.54
C ASP A 54 13.79 -16.46 2.48
N PRO A 55 14.55 -16.04 1.45
CA PRO A 55 14.09 -15.26 0.30
C PRO A 55 13.19 -16.07 -0.66
N ASP A 56 12.34 -15.37 -1.39
CA ASP A 56 11.50 -15.95 -2.44
C ASP A 56 12.32 -16.21 -3.71
N CYS A 57 12.39 -17.47 -4.16
CA CYS A 57 13.23 -17.88 -5.29
C CYS A 57 12.44 -18.55 -6.41
N ASP A 58 12.75 -18.18 -7.66
CA ASP A 58 12.38 -18.92 -8.87
C ASP A 58 13.60 -19.74 -9.38
N LEU A 59 13.43 -20.50 -10.47
CA LEU A 59 14.46 -21.43 -10.99
C LEU A 59 15.82 -20.79 -11.34
N LEU A 60 15.88 -19.47 -11.51
CA LEU A 60 17.06 -18.76 -12.02
C LEU A 60 17.54 -17.64 -11.09
N GLU A 61 16.68 -17.08 -10.24
CA GLU A 61 16.98 -15.90 -9.41
C GLU A 61 16.18 -15.92 -8.10
N CYS A 62 16.75 -15.33 -7.05
CA CYS A 62 16.09 -15.14 -5.76
C CYS A 62 15.88 -13.66 -5.48
N ALA A 63 14.83 -13.39 -4.72
CA ALA A 63 14.57 -12.07 -4.19
C ALA A 63 15.54 -11.67 -3.08
N ASP A 64 15.67 -10.36 -2.86
CA ASP A 64 16.24 -9.88 -1.61
C ASP A 64 15.31 -10.31 -0.45
N PRO A 65 15.86 -10.73 0.70
CA PRO A 65 15.04 -11.12 1.84
C PRO A 65 14.09 -10.03 2.30
N ALA A 66 12.94 -10.43 2.84
CA ALA A 66 11.97 -9.51 3.39
C ALA A 66 12.58 -8.67 4.53
N GLN A 67 12.16 -7.41 4.62
CA GLN A 67 12.65 -6.47 5.64
C GLN A 67 11.57 -6.25 6.71
N ASP A 68 11.89 -6.58 7.97
CA ASP A 68 10.98 -6.43 9.11
C ASP A 68 11.29 -5.20 9.98
N PHE A 69 10.27 -4.43 10.31
CA PHE A 69 10.35 -3.15 11.03
C PHE A 69 9.42 -3.12 12.23
N LEU A 70 9.82 -2.40 13.27
CA LEU A 70 8.95 -2.05 14.39
C LEU A 70 8.27 -0.69 14.13
N PRO A 71 7.02 -0.50 14.57
CA PRO A 71 6.38 0.81 14.50
C PRO A 71 6.98 1.73 15.57
N GLU A 72 7.71 2.77 15.15
CA GLU A 72 8.24 3.82 16.05
C GLU A 72 7.14 4.79 16.48
N LEU A 73 6.29 5.18 15.53
CA LEU A 73 5.16 6.09 15.76
C LEU A 73 4.00 5.72 14.86
N VAL A 74 2.79 5.70 15.43
CA VAL A 74 1.54 5.53 14.69
C VAL A 74 0.72 6.80 14.82
N THR A 75 0.46 7.46 13.70
CA THR A 75 -0.35 8.68 13.63
C THR A 75 -1.66 8.38 12.92
N VAL A 76 -2.77 8.41 13.67
CA VAL A 76 -4.12 8.21 13.12
C VAL A 76 -4.71 9.57 12.76
N HIS A 77 -5.42 9.66 11.64
CA HIS A 77 -6.12 10.89 11.28
C HIS A 77 -7.11 11.31 12.39
N PRO A 78 -7.09 12.56 12.87
CA PRO A 78 -7.88 12.98 14.05
C PRO A 78 -9.40 12.86 13.85
N GLY A 79 -9.86 13.02 12.60
CA GLY A 79 -11.26 12.81 12.23
C GLY A 79 -11.67 11.35 12.03
N TYR A 80 -10.80 10.37 12.30
CA TYR A 80 -11.12 8.97 12.03
C TYR A 80 -12.43 8.55 12.68
N ASN A 81 -13.32 7.99 11.86
CA ASN A 81 -14.65 7.52 12.24
C ASN A 81 -15.57 8.62 12.82
N GLN A 82 -15.29 9.89 12.52
CA GLN A 82 -16.09 11.05 12.89
C GLN A 82 -16.37 11.93 11.66
N PRO A 83 -17.53 11.79 10.98
CA PRO A 83 -18.62 10.86 11.27
C PRO A 83 -18.27 9.40 10.92
N LYS A 84 -19.12 8.46 11.32
CA LYS A 84 -18.87 7.01 11.19
C LYS A 84 -18.40 6.65 9.77
N TYR A 85 -17.36 5.82 9.67
CA TYR A 85 -16.70 5.38 8.44
C TYR A 85 -15.88 6.45 7.67
N ARG A 86 -15.69 7.67 8.20
CA ARG A 86 -14.84 8.69 7.57
C ARG A 86 -13.40 8.63 8.00
N HIS A 87 -12.55 9.24 7.18
CA HIS A 87 -11.14 9.51 7.48
C HIS A 87 -10.36 8.27 7.93
N ASP A 88 -10.56 7.15 7.23
CA ASP A 88 -9.94 5.86 7.54
C ASP A 88 -8.52 5.76 6.96
N LEU A 89 -7.60 6.52 7.55
CA LEU A 89 -6.17 6.52 7.22
C LEU A 89 -5.28 6.75 8.45
N ALA A 90 -4.10 6.15 8.43
CA ALA A 90 -3.05 6.30 9.43
C ALA A 90 -1.65 6.17 8.80
N LEU A 91 -0.68 6.85 9.40
CA LEU A 91 0.73 6.73 9.09
C LEU A 91 1.44 5.89 10.14
N ILE A 92 2.37 5.06 9.69
CA ILE A 92 3.30 4.31 10.54
C ILE A 92 4.72 4.76 10.16
N ARG A 93 5.42 5.33 11.13
CA ARG A 93 6.87 5.60 11.04
C ARG A 93 7.63 4.33 11.44
N LEU A 94 8.53 3.88 10.58
CA LEU A 94 9.39 2.72 10.83
C LEU A 94 10.54 3.08 11.77
N ASP A 95 10.94 2.15 12.64
CA ASP A 95 12.09 2.29 13.55
C ASP A 95 13.38 2.71 12.84
N ARG A 96 13.58 2.23 11.60
CA ARG A 96 14.71 2.56 10.74
C ARG A 96 14.27 2.70 9.28
N PRO A 97 15.04 3.39 8.41
CA PRO A 97 14.72 3.46 6.98
C PRO A 97 14.86 2.09 6.32
N ALA A 98 13.95 1.79 5.40
CA ALA A 98 14.02 0.62 4.53
C ALA A 98 15.15 0.77 3.51
N ASN A 99 15.80 -0.35 3.19
CA ASN A 99 16.73 -0.40 2.07
C ASN A 99 15.90 -0.40 0.78
N ILE A 100 15.88 0.74 0.09
CA ILE A 100 15.13 0.94 -1.15
C ILE A 100 16.08 0.83 -2.34
N THR A 101 15.60 0.20 -3.41
CA THR A 101 16.42 0.03 -4.62
C THR A 101 16.07 1.03 -5.72
N ARG A 102 14.83 1.57 -5.74
CA ARG A 102 14.41 2.75 -6.53
C ARG A 102 13.47 3.67 -5.74
N GLY A 103 13.46 4.95 -6.08
CA GLY A 103 12.54 5.94 -5.50
C GLY A 103 11.63 6.58 -6.55
N CYS A 104 10.46 7.06 -6.13
CA CYS A 104 9.62 7.93 -6.96
C CYS A 104 10.26 9.32 -7.05
N THR A 105 11.06 9.60 -8.08
CA THR A 105 11.52 10.97 -8.37
C THR A 105 10.44 11.70 -9.17
N ALA A 106 9.99 12.86 -8.70
CA ALA A 106 9.08 13.71 -9.46
C ALA A 106 9.73 14.14 -10.79
N GLY A 107 8.93 14.21 -11.85
CA GLY A 107 9.32 14.87 -13.10
C GLY A 107 9.82 16.27 -12.87
N HIS A 108 10.71 16.74 -13.73
CA HIS A 108 11.20 18.12 -13.74
C HIS A 108 10.03 19.10 -13.57
N GLU A 109 10.17 20.01 -12.59
CA GLU A 109 9.21 21.04 -12.13
C GLU A 109 8.23 20.66 -11.00
N ALA A 110 8.69 19.88 -10.02
CA ALA A 110 8.13 19.91 -8.68
C ALA A 110 8.33 21.29 -8.01
N THR A 111 7.27 22.11 -7.92
CA THR A 111 7.22 23.25 -7.00
C THR A 111 7.47 22.77 -5.56
N GLY A 112 7.89 23.68 -4.66
CA GLY A 112 8.47 23.35 -3.34
C GLY A 112 7.66 22.41 -2.42
N LEU A 113 6.39 22.13 -2.72
CA LEU A 113 5.56 21.13 -2.02
C LEU A 113 5.96 19.67 -2.31
N SER A 114 6.43 19.35 -3.52
CA SER A 114 6.82 17.99 -3.91
C SER A 114 8.24 17.62 -3.43
N ARG A 115 9.05 18.57 -2.93
CA ARG A 115 10.40 18.25 -2.44
C ARG A 115 10.47 17.46 -1.12
N ARG A 116 9.44 17.51 -0.26
CA ARG A 116 9.50 16.90 1.09
C ARG A 116 9.28 15.38 1.13
N VAL A 117 8.55 14.83 0.16
CA VAL A 117 8.31 13.38 0.05
C VAL A 117 9.26 12.73 -0.96
N HIS A 118 9.81 13.52 -1.89
CA HIS A 118 10.56 13.02 -3.04
C HIS A 118 12.10 13.17 -2.94
N GLN A 119 12.65 13.71 -1.85
CA GLN A 119 14.11 13.79 -1.65
C GLN A 119 14.59 12.70 -0.69
N VAL A 120 14.85 11.51 -1.23
CA VAL A 120 15.67 10.50 -0.55
C VAL A 120 16.87 10.23 -1.45
N PRO A 121 18.11 10.49 -0.99
CA PRO A 121 19.29 10.13 -1.76
C PRO A 121 19.37 8.60 -1.87
N VAL A 122 19.41 8.11 -3.11
CA VAL A 122 19.73 6.72 -3.42
C VAL A 122 21.15 6.44 -2.93
N GLY A 123 21.35 5.36 -2.19
CA GLY A 123 22.65 4.98 -1.62
C GLY A 123 23.77 5.02 -2.67
N ALA A 124 24.90 5.63 -2.32
CA ALA A 124 26.05 5.72 -3.20
C ALA A 124 26.60 4.32 -3.53
N ALA A 125 26.78 4.03 -4.82
CA ALA A 125 27.44 2.82 -5.28
C ALA A 125 28.84 2.67 -4.64
N VAL A 126 29.05 1.59 -3.89
CA VAL A 126 30.36 1.27 -3.30
C VAL A 126 31.29 0.79 -4.40
N ARG A 127 32.36 1.55 -4.66
CA ARG A 127 33.36 1.25 -5.70
C ARG A 127 34.30 0.15 -5.20
N ALA A 128 34.14 -1.09 -5.68
CA ALA A 128 35.10 -2.16 -5.42
C ALA A 128 36.43 -1.84 -6.14
N GLN A 129 37.53 -1.71 -5.39
CA GLN A 129 38.87 -1.53 -5.94
C GLN A 129 39.55 -2.90 -6.10
N GLY A 130 39.67 -3.39 -7.34
CA GLY A 130 40.45 -4.59 -7.67
C GLY A 130 41.39 -4.33 -8.85
N ARG A 131 42.67 -4.73 -8.74
CA ARG A 131 43.70 -4.64 -9.80
C ARG A 131 43.74 -5.96 -10.59
N GLY A 132 43.28 -5.96 -11.85
CA GLY A 132 43.37 -7.12 -12.74
C GLY A 132 42.92 -6.80 -14.18
N PRO A 133 43.28 -7.64 -15.17
CA PRO A 133 43.13 -7.36 -16.60
C PRO A 133 41.70 -7.55 -17.16
N TYR A 134 40.72 -7.89 -16.33
CA TYR A 134 39.29 -7.95 -16.68
C TYR A 134 38.59 -6.67 -16.21
N ARG A 135 38.64 -5.59 -17.01
CA ARG A 135 38.09 -4.27 -16.63
C ARG A 135 36.72 -3.89 -17.19
N ASP A 136 36.08 -4.70 -18.05
CA ASP A 136 34.79 -4.33 -18.65
C ASP A 136 33.72 -5.43 -18.56
N CYS A 137 33.65 -6.12 -17.43
CA CYS A 137 32.38 -6.67 -16.98
C CYS A 137 31.97 -5.87 -15.75
N LEU A 138 31.15 -4.84 -15.94
CA LEU A 138 30.21 -4.46 -14.90
C LEU A 138 29.50 -5.77 -14.53
N ALA A 139 29.74 -6.26 -13.32
CA ALA A 139 28.78 -7.16 -12.72
C ALA A 139 27.48 -6.37 -12.69
N VAL A 140 26.65 -6.55 -13.71
CA VAL A 140 25.23 -6.28 -13.61
C VAL A 140 24.75 -7.35 -12.65
N SER A 141 24.99 -7.14 -11.36
CA SER A 141 24.01 -7.54 -10.36
C SER A 141 22.73 -6.90 -10.87
N GLN A 142 21.89 -7.69 -11.52
CA GLN A 142 20.52 -7.27 -11.73
C GLN A 142 19.98 -7.14 -10.32
N VAL A 143 19.98 -5.90 -9.80
CA VAL A 143 19.27 -5.58 -8.57
C VAL A 143 17.83 -5.82 -8.92
N VAL A 144 17.36 -7.00 -8.56
CA VAL A 144 15.96 -7.34 -8.59
C VAL A 144 15.33 -6.53 -7.45
N ASP A 145 14.49 -5.56 -7.85
CA ASP A 145 14.03 -4.47 -7.00
C ASP A 145 12.75 -4.87 -6.25
N TYR A 146 12.86 -5.30 -4.99
CA TYR A 146 11.69 -5.81 -4.22
C TYR A 146 11.08 -4.80 -3.25
N VAL A 147 11.82 -3.75 -2.87
CA VAL A 147 11.32 -2.71 -1.95
C VAL A 147 11.50 -1.33 -2.58
N SER A 148 10.38 -0.70 -2.90
CA SER A 148 10.34 0.67 -3.43
C SER A 148 9.07 1.38 -2.96
N PRO A 149 9.12 2.69 -2.65
CA PRO A 149 7.93 3.43 -2.28
C PRO A 149 7.01 3.62 -3.48
N ILE A 150 5.70 3.57 -3.25
CA ILE A 150 4.68 3.92 -4.23
C ILE A 150 4.57 5.44 -4.35
N CYS A 151 4.24 5.95 -5.53
CA CYS A 151 4.11 7.38 -5.73
C CYS A 151 2.77 7.89 -5.16
N LEU A 152 2.77 9.10 -4.60
CA LEU A 152 1.55 9.77 -4.16
C LEU A 152 0.96 10.66 -5.27
N PRO A 153 -0.35 10.92 -5.26
CA PRO A 153 -0.99 11.80 -6.24
C PRO A 153 -0.63 13.26 -5.97
N ASP A 154 -0.36 14.01 -7.03
CA ASP A 154 0.04 15.42 -6.94
C ASP A 154 -1.14 16.37 -6.68
N GLU A 155 -2.34 16.03 -7.17
CA GLU A 155 -3.56 16.84 -7.04
C GLU A 155 -4.82 15.97 -6.87
N PRO A 156 -5.91 16.50 -6.28
CA PRO A 156 -7.23 15.87 -6.34
C PRO A 156 -7.68 15.65 -7.78
N LYS A 157 -8.06 14.41 -8.11
CA LYS A 157 -8.53 14.02 -9.44
C LYS A 157 -9.75 13.10 -9.31
N ASP A 158 -10.66 13.21 -10.26
CA ASP A 158 -11.75 12.24 -10.41
C ASP A 158 -11.22 11.00 -11.13
N TYR A 159 -11.35 9.85 -10.47
CA TYR A 159 -10.91 8.56 -10.98
C TYR A 159 -12.05 7.74 -11.57
N THR A 160 -13.28 8.26 -11.64
CA THR A 160 -14.48 7.55 -12.13
C THR A 160 -14.24 6.92 -13.51
N GLY A 161 -14.61 5.63 -13.65
CA GLY A 161 -14.42 4.85 -14.88
C GLY A 161 -12.98 4.39 -15.16
N GLN A 162 -12.01 4.77 -14.32
CA GLN A 162 -10.63 4.32 -14.49
C GLN A 162 -10.45 2.90 -13.95
N LYS A 163 -9.61 2.13 -14.66
CA LYS A 163 -9.15 0.82 -14.21
C LYS A 163 -8.04 0.97 -13.18
N VAL A 164 -8.21 0.30 -12.06
CA VAL A 164 -7.33 0.34 -10.90
C VAL A 164 -6.98 -1.07 -10.47
N THR A 165 -5.90 -1.22 -9.71
CA THR A 165 -5.41 -2.51 -9.21
C THR A 165 -5.35 -2.48 -7.69
N VAL A 166 -5.85 -3.53 -7.05
CA VAL A 166 -5.61 -3.83 -5.64
C VAL A 166 -4.66 -5.00 -5.57
N ALA A 167 -3.69 -4.94 -4.65
CA ALA A 167 -2.77 -6.04 -4.38
C ALA A 167 -2.72 -6.34 -2.88
N GLY A 168 -2.61 -7.62 -2.53
CA GLY A 168 -2.49 -8.08 -1.16
C GLY A 168 -2.58 -9.60 -1.01
N TRP A 169 -2.55 -10.04 0.24
CA TRP A 169 -2.58 -11.45 0.65
C TRP A 169 -3.96 -11.85 1.20
N GLY A 170 -5.00 -11.08 0.85
CA GLY A 170 -6.36 -11.30 1.33
C GLY A 170 -6.90 -12.71 1.06
N THR A 171 -7.93 -13.09 1.82
CA THR A 171 -8.61 -14.39 1.77
C THR A 171 -9.05 -14.74 0.35
N THR A 172 -8.61 -15.90 -0.15
CA THR A 172 -8.73 -16.26 -1.57
C THR A 172 -9.95 -17.12 -1.93
N SER A 173 -10.82 -17.44 -0.98
CA SER A 173 -11.96 -18.33 -1.25
C SER A 173 -13.24 -17.90 -0.55
N LEU A 174 -14.34 -18.00 -1.30
CA LEU A 174 -15.68 -18.14 -0.74
C LEU A 174 -15.76 -19.48 0.03
N GLY A 175 -15.35 -19.50 1.30
CA GLY A 175 -15.72 -20.56 2.24
C GLY A 175 -14.61 -21.42 2.88
N SER A 176 -13.31 -21.16 2.63
CA SER A 176 -12.24 -21.78 3.43
C SER A 176 -11.35 -20.68 4.00
N GLY A 177 -11.56 -20.33 5.27
CA GLY A 177 -11.01 -19.14 5.93
C GLY A 177 -9.48 -19.10 6.10
N GLY A 178 -8.73 -19.01 5.00
CA GLY A 178 -7.30 -18.77 4.96
C GLY A 178 -6.92 -17.63 4.00
N SER A 179 -5.97 -16.80 4.40
CA SER A 179 -5.26 -15.84 3.54
C SER A 179 -4.45 -16.55 2.44
N SER A 180 -4.16 -15.86 1.34
CA SER A 180 -3.17 -16.37 0.37
C SER A 180 -1.78 -16.29 0.99
N ALA A 181 -0.98 -17.34 0.85
CA ALA A 181 0.44 -17.25 1.20
C ALA A 181 1.22 -16.38 0.19
N ALA A 182 0.90 -16.53 -1.11
CA ALA A 182 1.48 -15.74 -2.19
C ALA A 182 0.67 -14.47 -2.47
N LEU A 183 1.35 -13.37 -2.80
CA LEU A 183 0.75 -12.09 -3.16
C LEU A 183 -0.17 -12.26 -4.38
N ARG A 184 -1.35 -11.65 -4.33
CA ARG A 184 -2.29 -11.61 -5.44
C ARG A 184 -2.71 -10.18 -5.75
N TRP A 185 -3.25 -10.00 -6.94
CA TRP A 185 -3.80 -8.73 -7.37
C TRP A 185 -5.08 -8.93 -8.18
N VAL A 186 -5.90 -7.89 -8.20
CA VAL A 186 -7.15 -7.84 -8.95
C VAL A 186 -7.31 -6.48 -9.61
N ARG A 187 -7.89 -6.48 -10.83
CA ARG A 187 -8.27 -5.25 -11.52
C ARG A 187 -9.72 -4.92 -11.22
N LEU A 188 -9.95 -3.68 -10.81
CA LEU A 188 -11.26 -3.12 -10.54
C LEU A 188 -11.46 -1.87 -11.42
N GLU A 189 -12.67 -1.34 -11.40
CA GLU A 189 -13.05 -0.08 -12.04
C GLU A 189 -13.70 0.83 -11.01
N VAL A 190 -13.34 2.11 -11.04
CA VAL A 190 -13.91 3.10 -10.12
C VAL A 190 -15.35 3.43 -10.52
N VAL A 191 -16.26 3.27 -9.56
CA VAL A 191 -17.71 3.44 -9.73
C VAL A 191 -18.10 4.90 -9.43
N PRO A 192 -19.10 5.47 -10.15
CA PRO A 192 -19.61 6.80 -9.87
C PRO A 192 -20.02 7.00 -8.40
N ALA A 193 -19.52 8.06 -7.77
CA ALA A 193 -19.70 8.30 -6.34
C ALA A 193 -21.18 8.35 -5.91
N LEU A 194 -22.05 8.97 -6.73
CA LEU A 194 -23.48 9.10 -6.43
C LEU A 194 -24.19 7.75 -6.39
N GLU A 195 -23.85 6.87 -7.34
CA GLU A 195 -24.44 5.52 -7.40
C GLU A 195 -23.99 4.69 -6.20
N CYS A 196 -22.70 4.72 -5.89
CA CYS A 196 -22.18 4.01 -4.74
C CYS A 196 -22.76 4.53 -3.40
N ALA A 197 -22.85 5.86 -3.24
CA ALA A 197 -23.43 6.46 -2.05
C ALA A 197 -24.89 6.04 -1.85
N LYS A 198 -25.70 6.03 -2.91
CA LYS A 198 -27.09 5.54 -2.86
C LYS A 198 -27.15 4.06 -2.47
N LEU A 199 -26.26 3.23 -3.02
CA LEU A 199 -26.21 1.80 -2.71
C LEU A 199 -25.91 1.54 -1.23
N PHE A 200 -24.90 2.21 -0.67
CA PHE A 200 -24.52 2.04 0.74
C PHE A 200 -25.54 2.67 1.71
N GLN A 201 -26.17 3.78 1.32
CA GLN A 201 -27.25 4.37 2.09
C GLN A 201 -28.46 3.43 2.17
N THR A 202 -28.84 2.80 1.06
CA THR A 202 -30.01 1.90 1.00
C THR A 202 -29.75 0.53 1.62
N ARG A 203 -28.58 -0.07 1.42
CA ARG A 203 -28.28 -1.44 1.88
C ARG A 203 -27.70 -1.52 3.29
N ALA A 204 -27.02 -0.49 3.76
CA ALA A 204 -26.27 -0.52 5.02
C ALA A 204 -26.50 0.70 5.93
N ASN A 205 -27.34 1.66 5.51
CA ASN A 205 -27.52 2.95 6.20
C ASN A 205 -26.19 3.68 6.45
N VAL A 206 -25.29 3.63 5.46
CA VAL A 206 -23.97 4.27 5.50
C VAL A 206 -23.94 5.44 4.52
N THR A 207 -23.61 6.62 5.04
CA THR A 207 -23.48 7.84 4.23
C THR A 207 -22.04 8.03 3.77
N LEU A 208 -21.77 7.68 2.51
CA LEU A 208 -20.49 7.99 1.86
C LEU A 208 -20.38 9.48 1.53
N GLY A 209 -19.15 9.98 1.37
CA GLY A 209 -18.93 11.32 0.83
C GLY A 209 -17.46 11.62 0.60
N GLU A 210 -17.09 12.90 0.71
CA GLU A 210 -15.72 13.35 0.40
C GLU A 210 -14.63 12.51 1.08
N GLY A 211 -13.56 12.24 0.33
CA GLY A 211 -12.46 11.38 0.74
C GLY A 211 -12.73 9.87 0.63
N GLN A 212 -13.86 9.47 0.02
CA GLN A 212 -14.19 8.06 -0.22
C GLN A 212 -14.53 7.84 -1.70
N LEU A 213 -14.06 6.72 -2.24
CA LEU A 213 -14.41 6.24 -3.58
C LEU A 213 -14.82 4.79 -3.52
N CYS A 214 -15.48 4.31 -4.57
CA CYS A 214 -15.86 2.92 -4.71
C CYS A 214 -15.21 2.29 -5.93
N ALA A 215 -14.79 1.04 -5.80
CA ALA A 215 -14.26 0.26 -6.92
C ALA A 215 -14.95 -1.11 -6.95
N ALA A 216 -15.36 -1.55 -8.14
CA ALA A 216 -15.95 -2.85 -8.37
C ALA A 216 -15.19 -3.61 -9.45
N GLY A 217 -15.10 -4.93 -9.30
CA GLY A 217 -14.65 -5.82 -10.36
C GLY A 217 -15.82 -6.55 -11.02
N LYS A 218 -15.50 -7.42 -11.99
CA LYS A 218 -16.49 -8.37 -12.53
C LYS A 218 -16.85 -9.43 -11.48
N LYS A 219 -17.88 -10.25 -11.72
CA LYS A 219 -18.23 -11.37 -10.83
C LYS A 219 -17.01 -12.25 -10.55
N GLY A 220 -16.68 -12.44 -9.27
CA GLY A 220 -15.47 -13.15 -8.82
C GLY A 220 -14.19 -12.31 -8.75
N GLN A 221 -14.22 -11.01 -9.06
CA GLN A 221 -13.10 -10.07 -8.95
C GLN A 221 -13.46 -9.00 -7.91
N ASP A 222 -12.82 -9.03 -6.75
CA ASP A 222 -13.06 -8.08 -5.66
C ASP A 222 -11.84 -7.99 -4.74
N SER A 223 -11.72 -6.88 -4.02
CA SER A 223 -10.80 -6.74 -2.88
C SER A 223 -11.34 -7.51 -1.67
N CYS A 224 -10.48 -8.21 -0.94
CA CYS A 224 -10.90 -9.18 0.06
C CYS A 224 -10.41 -8.90 1.48
N SER A 225 -10.93 -9.66 2.45
CA SER A 225 -10.45 -9.64 3.83
C SER A 225 -8.94 -9.92 3.87
N GLY A 226 -8.14 -9.00 4.42
CA GLY A 226 -6.67 -9.10 4.45
C GLY A 226 -5.95 -8.17 3.47
N ASP A 227 -6.67 -7.60 2.50
CA ASP A 227 -6.19 -6.46 1.69
C ASP A 227 -6.46 -5.12 2.38
N SER A 228 -7.21 -5.11 3.49
CA SER A 228 -7.52 -3.94 4.30
C SER A 228 -6.29 -3.09 4.61
N GLY A 229 -6.37 -1.79 4.34
CA GLY A 229 -5.26 -0.85 4.45
C GLY A 229 -4.24 -0.90 3.31
N GLY A 230 -4.37 -1.86 2.39
CA GLY A 230 -3.53 -2.03 1.21
C GLY A 230 -3.85 -1.05 0.08
N PRO A 231 -3.00 -1.05 -0.96
CA PRO A 231 -3.06 -0.07 -2.05
C PRO A 231 -4.20 -0.33 -3.02
N LEU A 232 -4.92 0.74 -3.37
CA LEU A 232 -5.61 0.88 -4.65
C LEU A 232 -4.73 1.76 -5.55
N MET A 233 -4.17 1.17 -6.60
CA MET A 233 -3.12 1.79 -7.41
C MET A 233 -3.42 1.78 -8.91
N ARG A 234 -2.79 2.69 -9.64
CA ARG A 234 -2.84 2.75 -11.10
C ARG A 234 -1.47 3.11 -11.67
N PRO A 235 -1.05 2.51 -12.79
CA PRO A 235 0.13 2.98 -13.51
C PRO A 235 -0.16 4.33 -14.19
N GLU A 236 0.73 5.30 -13.97
CA GLU A 236 0.77 6.58 -14.67
C GLU A 236 2.06 6.68 -15.50
N GLN A 237 1.97 7.32 -16.66
CA GLN A 237 3.13 7.55 -17.52
C GLN A 237 4.15 8.41 -16.76
N ALA A 238 5.38 7.90 -16.63
CA ALA A 238 6.47 8.72 -16.12
C ALA A 238 6.93 9.71 -17.20
N PRO A 239 7.44 10.89 -16.81
CA PRO A 239 8.02 11.84 -17.77
C PRO A 239 9.17 11.22 -18.56
N GLY A 240 9.19 11.45 -19.87
CA GLY A 240 10.26 10.96 -20.76
C GLY A 240 10.20 9.45 -21.03
N PRO A 241 11.35 8.78 -21.26
CA PRO A 241 11.41 7.36 -21.61
C PRO A 241 11.31 6.42 -20.40
N ALA A 242 10.97 6.93 -19.22
CA ALA A 242 10.92 6.14 -18.00
C ALA A 242 9.70 5.18 -17.99
N MET A 243 9.87 4.05 -17.31
CA MET A 243 8.79 3.08 -17.08
C MET A 243 7.62 3.74 -16.33
N PRO A 244 6.37 3.32 -16.58
CA PRO A 244 5.21 3.82 -15.84
C PRO A 244 5.39 3.66 -14.32
N ARG A 245 5.03 4.70 -13.57
CA ARG A 245 5.06 4.69 -12.11
C ARG A 245 3.69 4.31 -11.55
N HIS A 246 3.64 3.48 -10.51
CA HIS A 246 2.38 3.22 -9.82
C HIS A 246 2.10 4.36 -8.85
N VAL A 247 0.88 4.90 -8.93
CA VAL A 247 0.38 5.95 -8.03
C VAL A 247 -0.67 5.36 -7.10
N LEU A 248 -0.55 5.67 -5.81
CA LEU A 248 -1.46 5.25 -4.76
C LEU A 248 -2.71 6.16 -4.75
N LEU A 249 -3.79 5.68 -5.36
CA LEU A 249 -5.03 6.44 -5.49
C LEU A 249 -5.89 6.33 -4.23
N GLY A 250 -5.87 5.15 -3.59
CA GLY A 250 -6.70 4.89 -2.43
C GLY A 250 -6.16 3.81 -1.50
N LEU A 251 -6.81 3.68 -0.34
CA LEU A 251 -6.56 2.66 0.66
C LEU A 251 -7.81 1.79 0.82
N VAL A 252 -7.67 0.47 0.79
CA VAL A 252 -8.79 -0.46 1.02
C VAL A 252 -9.35 -0.22 2.43
N SER A 253 -10.62 0.21 2.54
CA SER A 253 -11.24 0.61 3.80
C SER A 253 -12.26 -0.43 4.27
N PHE A 254 -13.43 -0.49 3.64
CA PHE A 254 -14.47 -1.47 3.97
C PHE A 254 -15.25 -1.87 2.73
N GLY A 255 -15.96 -2.99 2.79
CA GLY A 255 -16.68 -3.53 1.65
C GLY A 255 -17.59 -4.68 2.05
N PRO A 256 -18.18 -5.38 1.06
CA PRO A 256 -19.01 -6.55 1.36
C PRO A 256 -18.22 -7.64 2.09
N THR A 257 -18.87 -8.33 3.03
CA THR A 257 -18.25 -9.44 3.78
C THR A 257 -17.98 -10.67 2.92
N LYS A 258 -18.66 -10.80 1.78
CA LYS A 258 -18.43 -11.85 0.79
C LYS A 258 -17.66 -11.28 -0.40
N CYS A 259 -16.39 -11.67 -0.47
CA CYS A 259 -15.52 -11.48 -1.62
C CYS A 259 -16.14 -11.97 -2.93
N GLY A 260 -15.93 -11.21 -4.01
CA GLY A 260 -16.27 -11.62 -5.37
C GLY A 260 -17.76 -11.44 -5.71
N ASN A 261 -18.51 -10.77 -4.84
CA ASN A 261 -19.87 -10.35 -5.14
C ASN A 261 -19.85 -9.06 -5.97
N ALA A 262 -20.08 -9.18 -7.29
CA ALA A 262 -20.09 -8.03 -8.19
C ALA A 262 -21.14 -6.96 -7.86
N ASP A 263 -22.13 -7.28 -7.02
CA ASP A 263 -23.27 -6.39 -6.78
C ASP A 263 -23.01 -5.31 -5.71
N VAL A 264 -21.86 -5.34 -5.03
CA VAL A 264 -21.47 -4.32 -4.04
C VAL A 264 -19.98 -3.97 -4.21
N PRO A 265 -19.62 -2.72 -4.56
CA PRO A 265 -18.24 -2.30 -4.65
C PRO A 265 -17.57 -2.22 -3.28
N GLY A 266 -16.24 -2.32 -3.25
CA GLY A 266 -15.41 -1.97 -2.09
C GLY A 266 -15.24 -0.45 -1.97
N VAL A 267 -15.32 0.07 -0.74
CA VAL A 267 -15.08 1.47 -0.41
C VAL A 267 -13.62 1.66 -0.01
N HIS A 268 -13.02 2.71 -0.56
CA HIS A 268 -11.62 3.05 -0.38
C HIS A 268 -11.48 4.51 0.05
N THR A 269 -10.50 4.78 0.92
CA THR A 269 -10.12 6.15 1.29
C THR A 269 -9.33 6.77 0.14
N VAL A 270 -9.71 7.95 -0.35
CA VAL A 270 -9.07 8.65 -1.48
C VAL A 270 -7.82 9.37 -0.99
N VAL A 271 -6.62 8.96 -1.40
CA VAL A 271 -5.36 9.52 -0.87
C VAL A 271 -5.19 11.00 -1.22
N SER A 272 -5.57 11.42 -2.43
CA SER A 272 -5.40 12.80 -2.87
C SER A 272 -6.15 13.83 -2.00
N THR A 273 -7.25 13.44 -1.35
CA THR A 273 -7.99 14.27 -0.38
C THR A 273 -7.17 14.56 0.89
N TYR A 274 -6.22 13.70 1.25
CA TYR A 274 -5.48 13.79 2.51
C TYR A 274 -4.02 14.25 2.34
N MET A 275 -3.64 14.73 1.16
CA MET A 275 -2.25 15.14 0.90
C MET A 275 -1.76 16.22 1.87
N GLY A 276 -2.60 17.19 2.24
CA GLY A 276 -2.25 18.18 3.25
C GLY A 276 -1.87 17.54 4.60
N TRP A 277 -2.76 16.67 5.11
CA TRP A 277 -2.51 15.94 6.36
C TRP A 277 -1.26 15.05 6.28
N LEU A 278 -1.03 14.37 5.14
CA LEU A 278 0.16 13.55 4.95
C LEU A 278 1.44 14.40 5.02
N LEU A 279 1.47 15.53 4.33
CA LEU A 279 2.63 16.42 4.29
C LEU A 279 2.94 17.06 5.66
N ASP A 280 1.91 17.29 6.48
CA ASP A 280 2.08 17.83 7.84
C ASP A 280 2.61 16.78 8.84
N ASN A 281 2.48 15.49 8.54
CA ASN A 281 2.80 14.39 9.46
C ASN A 281 4.00 13.54 9.02
N ILE A 282 4.56 13.79 7.84
CA ILE A 282 5.79 13.16 7.35
C ILE A 282 6.97 14.09 7.64
N GLN A 283 8.01 13.54 8.28
CA GLN A 283 9.26 14.25 8.50
C GLN A 283 10.25 13.92 7.37
N PRO A 284 11.13 14.88 7.00
CA PRO A 284 12.24 14.63 6.08
C PRO A 284 13.20 13.53 6.56
#